data_AF-A0A226QQY9-F1
#
_entry.id   AF-A0A226QQY9-F1
#
_cell.length_a   1.000
_cell.length_b   1.000
_cell.length_c   1.000
_cell.angle_alpha   90.00
_cell.angle_beta   90.00
_cell.angle_gamma   90.00
#
_symmetry.space_group_name_H-M   'P 1'
#
loop_
_entity.id
_entity.type
_entity.pdbx_description
1 polymer ?
#
loop_
_entity_poly.entity_id
_entity_poly.type
_entity_poly.pdbx_seq_one_letter_code
_entity_poly.pdbx_strand_id
1 'polypeptide(L)'
;MKIQDPYLDDRLRSERPITFLQFVDVLRKLWKSAGKKGDIVRQFPVDEDVKYPLITYRLLKRVINPSFKDYKPRFRDVIRHPYAPDQFVELYGQIFDVWVEFKIYSLSQEEADELVVEFEDFLYMYTGFFKKSGVQNIQFYSQEEDELITKGRYPVAVRTLQYQMRLERVVPRFLNQIHDLAVQANIMHTSENPNEEEDY
;
A
#
# COMPACT_ATOMS: atom_id res chain seq x y z
N MET A 1 -14.88 -32.75 -10.49
CA MET A 1 -14.40 -31.35 -10.48
C MET A 1 -14.22 -30.96 -9.01
N LYS A 2 -12.99 -30.94 -8.48
CA LYS A 2 -12.75 -30.57 -7.07
C LYS A 2 -12.89 -29.04 -6.96
N ILE A 3 -13.84 -28.57 -6.16
CA ILE A 3 -13.96 -27.17 -5.78
C ILE A 3 -12.76 -26.91 -4.86
N GLN A 4 -11.68 -26.38 -5.42
CA GLN A 4 -10.52 -25.95 -4.67
C GLN A 4 -10.95 -24.72 -3.87
N ASP A 5 -10.91 -24.80 -2.55
CA ASP A 5 -11.21 -23.66 -1.67
C ASP A 5 -10.25 -22.52 -2.06
N PRO A 6 -10.74 -21.35 -2.53
CA PRO A 6 -9.88 -20.24 -2.90
C PRO A 6 -9.06 -19.69 -1.71
N TYR A 7 -9.33 -20.16 -0.48
CA TYR A 7 -8.59 -19.83 0.74
C TYR A 7 -7.56 -20.89 1.17
N LEU A 8 -7.56 -22.08 0.56
CA LEU A 8 -6.49 -23.07 0.67
C LEU A 8 -5.42 -22.80 -0.39
N ASP A 9 -4.81 -21.62 -0.32
CA ASP A 9 -3.66 -21.27 -1.14
C ASP A 9 -2.40 -21.36 -0.26
N ASP A 10 -1.54 -22.34 -0.54
CA ASP A 10 -0.26 -22.58 0.14
C ASP A 10 0.82 -21.55 -0.27
N ARG A 11 0.36 -20.37 -0.75
CA ARG A 11 1.20 -19.26 -1.15
C ARG A 11 1.64 -18.48 0.07
N LEU A 12 2.91 -18.05 0.04
CA LEU A 12 3.56 -17.14 0.99
C LEU A 12 2.56 -16.21 1.68
N ARG A 13 2.15 -16.56 2.91
CA ARG A 13 1.34 -15.66 3.73
C ARG A 13 2.22 -14.49 4.15
N SER A 14 1.68 -13.28 4.06
CA SER A 14 2.37 -12.11 4.57
C SER A 14 2.55 -12.21 6.08
N GLU A 15 3.72 -11.81 6.57
CA GLU A 15 4.02 -11.72 8.01
C GLU A 15 3.37 -10.47 8.64
N ARG A 16 3.08 -9.44 7.83
CA ARG A 16 2.50 -8.16 8.29
C ARG A 16 1.74 -7.42 7.19
N PRO A 17 0.70 -6.63 7.50
CA PRO A 17 0.11 -5.73 6.51
C PRO A 17 1.08 -4.58 6.18
N ILE A 18 1.03 -4.10 4.94
CA ILE A 18 1.82 -2.93 4.49
C ILE A 18 0.95 -1.96 3.70
N THR A 19 1.12 -0.68 3.99
CA THR A 19 0.53 0.40 3.20
C THR A 19 1.39 0.71 1.98
N PHE A 20 0.83 1.37 0.97
CA PHE A 20 1.59 1.79 -0.21
C PHE A 20 2.79 2.69 0.17
N LEU A 21 2.62 3.61 1.13
CA LEU A 21 3.72 4.47 1.58
C LEU A 21 4.86 3.67 2.22
N GLN A 22 4.52 2.71 3.10
CA GLN A 22 5.52 1.83 3.69
C GLN A 22 6.23 0.96 2.65
N PHE A 23 5.50 0.50 1.61
CA PHE A 23 6.13 -0.20 0.48
C PHE A 23 7.18 0.69 -0.19
N VAL A 24 6.86 1.96 -0.48
CA VAL A 24 7.80 2.87 -1.13
C VAL A 24 8.98 3.21 -0.22
N ASP A 25 8.76 3.37 1.09
CA ASP A 25 9.84 3.60 2.05
C ASP A 25 10.83 2.43 2.08
N VAL A 26 10.30 1.20 2.01
CA VAL A 26 11.11 -0.02 1.94
C VAL A 26 11.84 -0.11 0.60
N LEU A 27 11.16 0.14 -0.52
CA LEU A 27 11.75 0.17 -1.86
C LEU A 27 12.92 1.17 -1.92
N ARG A 28 12.73 2.40 -1.44
CA ARG A 28 13.78 3.43 -1.38
C ARG A 28 14.99 2.97 -0.57
N LYS A 29 14.76 2.36 0.60
CA LYS A 29 15.85 1.86 1.46
C LYS A 29 16.64 0.75 0.77
N LEU A 30 15.95 -0.19 0.13
CA LEU A 30 16.60 -1.28 -0.61
C LEU A 30 17.38 -0.73 -1.81
N TRP A 31 16.76 0.15 -2.61
CA TRP A 31 17.38 0.77 -3.79
C TRP A 31 18.69 1.47 -3.44
N LYS A 32 18.65 2.34 -2.41
CA LYS A 32 19.83 3.05 -1.92
C LYS A 32 20.89 2.11 -1.35
N SER A 33 20.49 1.09 -0.60
CA SER A 33 21.42 0.13 0.00
C SER A 33 22.11 -0.76 -1.04
N ALA A 34 21.45 -0.99 -2.18
CA ALA A 34 22.02 -1.70 -3.32
C ALA A 34 22.96 -0.83 -4.17
N GLY A 35 23.18 0.44 -3.80
CA GLY A 35 24.07 1.35 -4.53
C GLY A 35 23.52 1.76 -5.90
N LYS A 36 22.21 1.64 -6.11
CA LYS A 36 21.55 1.98 -7.37
C LYS A 36 21.54 3.49 -7.59
N LYS A 37 21.62 3.90 -8.85
CA LYS A 37 21.62 5.31 -9.23
C LYS A 37 20.23 5.92 -9.03
N GLY A 38 20.21 7.21 -8.71
CA GLY A 38 19.01 8.02 -8.60
C GLY A 38 18.19 7.79 -7.33
N ASP A 39 17.62 8.88 -6.83
CA ASP A 39 16.78 8.86 -5.64
C ASP A 39 15.33 8.53 -6.00
N ILE A 40 14.64 7.78 -5.14
CA ILE A 40 13.19 7.51 -5.28
C ILE A 40 12.42 8.48 -4.40
N VAL A 41 11.66 9.41 -4.96
CA VAL A 41 10.97 10.49 -4.22
C VAL A 41 9.51 10.63 -4.62
N ARG A 42 8.68 11.20 -3.74
CA ARG A 42 7.27 11.44 -4.08
C ARG A 42 7.23 12.50 -5.17
N GLN A 43 6.36 12.39 -6.17
CA GLN A 43 6.27 13.40 -7.22
C GLN A 43 6.03 14.81 -6.64
N PHE A 44 6.81 15.75 -7.13
CA PHE A 44 6.73 17.19 -6.83
C PHE A 44 6.96 17.97 -8.14
N PRO A 45 6.61 19.26 -8.20
CA PRO A 45 6.97 20.11 -9.32
C PRO A 45 8.50 20.16 -9.44
N VAL A 46 9.05 19.60 -10.51
CA VAL A 46 10.51 19.56 -10.72
C VAL A 46 11.02 20.98 -10.85
N ASP A 47 11.92 21.37 -9.94
CA ASP A 47 12.60 22.66 -9.94
C ASP A 47 13.97 22.55 -10.63
N GLU A 48 14.63 23.67 -10.90
CA GLU A 48 15.92 23.70 -11.63
C GLU A 48 17.08 23.05 -10.84
N ASP A 49 17.00 22.99 -9.51
CA ASP A 49 18.05 22.45 -8.62
C ASP A 49 17.94 20.94 -8.36
N VAL A 50 17.11 20.23 -9.12
CA VAL A 50 16.92 18.79 -8.97
C VAL A 50 18.15 18.02 -9.48
N LYS A 51 18.59 17.05 -8.67
CA LYS A 51 19.68 16.14 -9.04
C LYS A 51 19.16 14.98 -9.87
N TYR A 52 19.78 14.74 -11.02
CA TYR A 52 19.52 13.60 -11.90
C TYR A 52 20.60 12.52 -11.74
N PRO A 53 20.28 11.24 -11.97
CA PRO A 53 18.95 10.73 -12.30
C PRO A 53 17.99 10.72 -11.10
N LEU A 54 16.68 10.76 -11.37
CA LEU A 54 15.64 10.82 -10.34
C LEU A 54 14.48 9.90 -10.70
N ILE A 55 13.96 9.15 -9.74
CA ILE A 55 12.74 8.36 -9.88
C ILE A 55 11.67 8.98 -8.99
N THR A 56 10.59 9.46 -9.56
CA THR A 56 9.43 9.94 -8.79
C THR A 56 8.32 8.91 -8.78
N TYR A 57 7.51 8.90 -7.73
CA TYR A 57 6.31 8.07 -7.67
C TYR A 57 5.06 8.88 -7.35
N ARG A 58 3.92 8.46 -7.92
CA ARG A 58 2.59 8.91 -7.49
C ARG A 58 1.57 7.78 -7.54
N LEU A 59 0.54 7.93 -6.72
CA LEU A 59 -0.64 7.08 -6.77
C LEU A 59 -1.59 7.61 -7.86
N LEU A 60 -1.87 6.82 -8.89
CA LEU A 60 -2.83 7.17 -9.94
C LEU A 60 -4.26 6.85 -9.52
N LYS A 61 -4.47 5.62 -9.02
CA LYS A 61 -5.80 5.10 -8.74
C LYS A 61 -5.74 4.11 -7.59
N ARG A 62 -6.78 4.12 -6.76
CA ARG A 62 -7.00 3.09 -5.76
C ARG A 62 -8.46 2.68 -5.81
N VAL A 63 -8.72 1.41 -6.05
CA VAL A 63 -10.07 0.86 -6.12
C VAL A 63 -10.18 -0.45 -5.35
N ILE A 64 -11.40 -0.75 -4.96
CA ILE A 64 -11.76 -2.06 -4.44
C ILE A 64 -11.82 -3.01 -5.64
N ASN A 65 -11.24 -4.20 -5.49
CA ASN A 65 -11.37 -5.24 -6.51
C ASN A 65 -12.65 -6.08 -6.23
N PRO A 66 -13.68 -6.00 -7.10
CA PRO A 66 -14.93 -6.72 -6.90
C PRO A 66 -14.80 -8.23 -7.12
N SER A 67 -13.74 -8.69 -7.78
CA SER A 67 -13.48 -10.11 -8.02
C SER A 67 -13.08 -10.87 -6.76
N PHE A 68 -12.70 -10.17 -5.69
CA PHE A 68 -12.39 -10.77 -4.39
C PHE A 68 -13.56 -10.62 -3.44
N LYS A 69 -13.80 -11.67 -2.63
CA LYS A 69 -14.80 -11.66 -1.58
C LYS A 69 -14.57 -10.52 -0.55
N ASP A 70 -13.32 -10.06 -0.40
CA ASP A 70 -12.89 -8.96 0.47
C ASP A 70 -13.14 -7.55 -0.10
N TYR A 71 -14.10 -7.42 -1.04
CA TYR A 71 -14.56 -6.12 -1.51
C TYR A 71 -15.25 -5.30 -0.41
N LYS A 72 -15.80 -5.96 0.62
CA LYS A 72 -16.19 -5.36 1.91
C LYS A 72 -15.14 -5.76 2.98
N PRO A 73 -14.92 -4.93 4.01
CA PRO A 73 -14.09 -5.32 5.15
C PRO A 73 -14.56 -6.66 5.74
N ARG A 74 -13.63 -7.59 5.94
CA ARG A 74 -13.90 -8.91 6.52
C ARG A 74 -13.05 -9.13 7.74
N PHE A 75 -13.63 -9.83 8.72
CA PHE A 75 -12.92 -10.27 9.91
C PHE A 75 -11.66 -11.07 9.53
N ARG A 76 -10.56 -10.81 10.24
CA ARG A 76 -9.26 -11.48 10.09
C ARG A 76 -8.88 -12.22 11.34
N ASP A 77 -8.90 -11.52 12.47
CA ASP A 77 -8.46 -12.06 13.75
C ASP A 77 -8.96 -11.23 14.93
N VAL A 78 -8.87 -11.77 16.13
CA VAL A 78 -9.00 -11.03 17.39
C VAL A 78 -7.65 -11.02 18.09
N ILE A 79 -7.14 -9.82 18.38
CA ILE A 79 -5.90 -9.65 19.17
C ILE A 79 -6.20 -9.04 20.54
N ARG A 80 -5.30 -9.23 21.50
CA ARG A 80 -5.36 -8.50 22.78
C ARG A 80 -5.05 -7.03 22.54
N HIS A 81 -5.75 -6.15 23.26
CA HIS A 81 -5.51 -4.72 23.17
C HIS A 81 -4.11 -4.38 23.71
N PRO A 82 -3.28 -3.66 22.93
CA PRO A 82 -1.86 -3.44 23.28
C PRO A 82 -1.65 -2.64 24.57
N TYR A 83 -2.64 -1.83 24.97
CA TYR A 83 -2.57 -0.96 26.15
C TYR A 83 -3.59 -1.31 27.24
N ALA A 84 -4.43 -2.33 27.03
CA ALA A 84 -5.53 -2.68 27.94
C ALA A 84 -5.65 -4.22 28.01
N PRO A 85 -4.96 -4.89 28.95
CA PRO A 85 -4.77 -6.35 28.93
C PRO A 85 -6.05 -7.18 28.88
N ASP A 86 -7.16 -6.64 29.40
CA ASP A 86 -8.47 -7.29 29.51
C ASP A 86 -9.40 -6.99 28.32
N GLN A 87 -8.91 -6.27 27.31
CA GLN A 87 -9.68 -5.90 26.13
C GLN A 87 -9.18 -6.62 24.89
N PHE A 88 -10.10 -6.83 23.95
CA PHE A 88 -9.85 -7.45 22.66
C PHE A 88 -10.13 -6.47 21.52
N VAL A 89 -9.42 -6.64 20.42
CA VAL A 89 -9.52 -5.81 19.21
C VAL A 89 -9.79 -6.72 18.03
N GLU A 90 -10.87 -6.45 17.30
CA GLU A 90 -11.17 -7.17 16.07
C GLU A 90 -10.38 -6.55 14.92
N LEU A 91 -9.71 -7.37 14.12
CA LEU A 91 -9.02 -6.94 12.91
C LEU A 91 -9.90 -7.21 11.70
N TYR A 92 -10.12 -6.19 10.88
CA TYR A 92 -10.83 -6.30 9.61
C TYR A 92 -9.89 -5.98 8.44
N GLY A 93 -9.88 -6.85 7.42
CA GLY A 93 -9.10 -6.70 6.21
C GLY A 93 -9.96 -6.32 5.01
N GLN A 94 -9.47 -5.43 4.16
CA GLN A 94 -10.06 -5.12 2.86
C GLN A 94 -8.98 -4.99 1.80
N ILE A 95 -9.19 -5.60 0.64
CA ILE A 95 -8.24 -5.63 -0.45
C ILE A 95 -8.47 -4.46 -1.40
N PHE A 96 -7.37 -3.84 -1.83
CA PHE A 96 -7.36 -2.75 -2.81
C PHE A 96 -6.39 -3.06 -3.94
N ASP A 97 -6.82 -2.78 -5.16
CA ASP A 97 -5.93 -2.63 -6.29
C ASP A 97 -5.52 -1.16 -6.43
N VAL A 98 -4.24 -0.95 -6.70
CA VAL A 98 -3.54 0.33 -6.59
C VAL A 98 -2.72 0.50 -7.85
N TRP A 99 -3.00 1.52 -8.66
CA TRP A 99 -2.20 1.88 -9.82
C TRP A 99 -1.21 2.96 -9.40
N VAL A 100 0.06 2.67 -9.63
CA VAL A 100 1.19 3.50 -9.23
C VAL A 100 1.95 3.86 -10.49
N GLU A 101 2.31 5.14 -10.60
CA GLU A 101 3.19 5.62 -11.65
C GLU A 101 4.56 5.89 -11.05
N PHE A 102 5.59 5.42 -11.74
CA PHE A 102 6.99 5.80 -11.53
C PHE A 102 7.47 6.58 -12.74
N LYS A 103 7.91 7.82 -12.55
CA LYS A 103 8.55 8.62 -13.61
C LYS A 103 10.04 8.70 -13.35
N ILE A 104 10.82 8.22 -14.30
CA ILE A 104 12.27 8.25 -14.31
C ILE A 104 12.71 9.47 -15.12
N TYR A 105 13.58 10.28 -14.55
CA TYR A 105 14.14 11.47 -15.16
C TYR A 105 15.66 11.32 -15.26
N SER A 106 16.23 11.57 -16.45
CA SER A 106 17.67 11.68 -16.66
C SER A 106 18.00 12.78 -17.68
N LEU A 107 19.26 13.22 -17.67
CA LEU A 107 19.83 14.14 -18.66
C LEU A 107 20.25 13.43 -19.96
N SER A 108 20.27 12.09 -19.99
CA SER A 108 20.53 11.27 -21.17
C SER A 108 19.34 10.33 -21.41
N GLN A 109 19.00 10.12 -22.69
CA GLN A 109 17.94 9.17 -23.06
C GLN A 109 18.40 7.74 -22.80
N GLU A 110 19.65 7.44 -23.12
CA GLU A 110 20.28 6.14 -22.89
C GLU A 110 20.32 5.81 -21.39
N GLU A 111 20.72 6.76 -20.53
CA GLU A 111 20.69 6.54 -19.08
C GLU A 111 19.24 6.38 -18.56
N ALA A 112 18.26 7.07 -19.15
CA ALA A 112 16.86 6.88 -18.79
C ALA A 112 16.37 5.47 -19.13
N ASP A 113 16.74 4.94 -20.31
CA ASP A 113 16.38 3.59 -20.76
C ASP A 113 17.05 2.51 -19.91
N GLU A 114 18.34 2.68 -19.58
CA GLU A 114 19.06 1.78 -18.68
C GLU A 114 18.42 1.74 -17.28
N LEU A 115 18.02 2.90 -16.76
CA LEU A 115 17.36 3.00 -15.45
C LEU A 115 15.97 2.39 -15.43
N VAL A 116 15.23 2.42 -16.54
CA VAL A 116 13.97 1.68 -16.66
C VAL A 116 14.23 0.20 -16.42
N VAL A 117 15.11 -0.41 -17.21
CA VAL A 117 15.40 -1.85 -17.11
C VAL A 117 15.91 -2.20 -15.71
N GLU A 118 16.84 -1.40 -15.17
CA GLU A 118 17.38 -1.61 -13.83
C GLU A 118 16.30 -1.51 -12.74
N PHE A 119 15.35 -0.59 -12.87
CA PHE A 119 14.24 -0.43 -11.93
C PHE A 119 13.25 -1.60 -12.01
N GLU A 120 12.91 -2.06 -13.22
CA GLU A 120 12.04 -3.22 -13.41
C GLU A 120 12.66 -4.50 -12.83
N ASP A 121 13.93 -4.76 -13.15
CA ASP A 121 14.69 -5.91 -12.64
C ASP A 121 14.76 -5.87 -11.12
N PHE A 122 14.94 -4.69 -10.53
CA PHE A 122 14.97 -4.53 -9.08
C PHE A 122 13.62 -4.87 -8.43
N LEU A 123 12.51 -4.36 -8.98
CA LEU A 123 11.17 -4.71 -8.49
C LEU A 123 10.91 -6.20 -8.62
N TYR A 124 11.29 -6.81 -9.74
CA TYR A 124 11.16 -8.24 -9.97
C TYR A 124 11.98 -9.05 -8.94
N MET A 125 13.26 -8.73 -8.77
CA MET A 125 14.18 -9.40 -7.85
C MET A 125 13.68 -9.36 -6.39
N TYR A 126 13.13 -8.23 -5.93
CA TYR A 126 12.60 -8.09 -4.57
C TYR A 126 11.11 -8.42 -4.43
N THR A 127 10.43 -8.90 -5.48
CA THR A 127 8.99 -9.23 -5.43
C THR A 127 8.67 -10.22 -4.31
N GLY A 128 9.49 -11.25 -4.11
CA GLY A 128 9.29 -12.21 -3.03
C GLY A 128 9.38 -11.58 -1.63
N PHE A 129 10.29 -10.63 -1.45
CA PHE A 129 10.46 -9.89 -0.20
C PHE A 129 9.26 -8.97 0.07
N PHE A 130 8.78 -8.25 -0.95
CA PHE A 130 7.59 -7.41 -0.82
C PHE A 130 6.33 -8.23 -0.53
N LYS A 131 6.22 -9.42 -1.12
CA LYS A 131 5.12 -10.37 -0.84
C LYS A 131 5.08 -10.82 0.61
N LYS A 132 6.23 -11.24 1.15
CA LYS A 132 6.37 -11.55 2.58
C LYS A 132 6.05 -10.36 3.48
N SER A 133 6.31 -9.14 3.00
CA SER A 133 6.09 -7.90 3.75
C SER A 133 4.66 -7.34 3.66
N GLY A 134 3.72 -7.94 2.92
CA GLY A 134 2.33 -7.50 2.87
C GLY A 134 1.79 -7.11 1.50
N VAL A 135 2.64 -7.06 0.48
CA VAL A 135 2.19 -6.77 -0.87
C VAL A 135 1.66 -8.03 -1.53
N GLN A 136 0.36 -8.14 -1.79
CA GLN A 136 -0.19 -9.38 -2.36
C GLN A 136 0.26 -9.60 -3.81
N ASN A 137 0.34 -8.51 -4.59
CA ASN A 137 0.79 -8.56 -5.97
C ASN A 137 1.48 -7.27 -6.40
N ILE A 138 2.47 -7.38 -7.28
CA ILE A 138 3.12 -6.28 -8.01
C ILE A 138 3.18 -6.74 -9.46
N GLN A 139 2.56 -5.99 -10.36
CA GLN A 139 2.48 -6.34 -11.77
C GLN A 139 2.74 -5.10 -12.61
N PHE A 140 3.65 -5.22 -13.58
CA PHE A 140 3.83 -4.22 -14.61
C PHE A 140 2.54 -4.04 -15.41
N TYR A 141 2.11 -2.79 -15.59
CA TYR A 141 0.89 -2.44 -16.29
C TYR A 141 1.18 -1.89 -17.68
N SER A 142 1.99 -0.84 -17.77
CA SER A 142 2.39 -0.21 -19.03
C SER A 142 3.67 0.61 -18.86
N GLN A 143 4.36 0.85 -19.97
CA GLN A 143 5.25 1.99 -20.13
C GLN A 143 4.53 2.98 -21.06
N GLU A 144 4.45 4.24 -20.65
CA GLU A 144 3.87 5.29 -21.49
C GLU A 144 4.89 5.77 -22.53
N GLU A 145 4.46 6.65 -23.42
CA GLU A 145 5.33 7.25 -24.43
C GLU A 145 6.55 7.96 -23.81
N ASP A 146 7.67 7.87 -24.51
CA ASP A 146 8.89 8.54 -24.12
C ASP A 146 8.72 10.06 -24.27
N GLU A 147 9.00 10.79 -23.19
CA GLU A 147 8.87 12.24 -23.17
C GLU A 147 10.26 12.89 -23.10
N LEU A 148 10.40 14.05 -23.74
CA LEU A 148 11.56 14.93 -23.62
C LEU A 148 11.12 16.31 -23.17
N ILE A 149 11.41 16.65 -21.92
CA ILE A 149 11.10 17.96 -21.35
C ILE A 149 12.19 18.95 -21.76
N THR A 150 11.83 19.96 -22.55
CA THR A 150 12.76 20.99 -23.05
C THR A 150 12.58 22.36 -22.37
N LYS A 151 11.57 22.50 -21.50
CA LYS A 151 11.21 23.77 -20.84
C LYS A 151 12.09 24.12 -19.62
N GLY A 152 13.31 23.61 -19.55
CA GLY A 152 14.25 23.85 -18.45
C GLY A 152 15.65 24.18 -18.96
N ARG A 153 16.60 24.34 -18.03
CA ARG A 153 18.00 24.65 -18.36
C ARG A 153 18.66 23.59 -19.23
N TYR A 154 18.29 22.33 -19.04
CA TYR A 154 18.77 21.19 -19.81
C TYR A 154 17.57 20.36 -20.29
N PRO A 155 17.66 19.73 -21.48
CA PRO A 155 16.66 18.75 -21.88
C PRO A 155 16.69 17.55 -20.93
N VAL A 156 15.52 17.12 -20.45
CA VAL A 156 15.37 16.01 -19.51
C VAL A 156 14.56 14.91 -20.19
N ALA A 157 15.16 13.74 -20.34
CA ALA A 157 14.48 12.53 -20.79
C ALA A 157 13.61 11.99 -19.66
N VAL A 158 12.37 11.61 -19.99
CA VAL A 158 11.42 11.04 -19.04
C VAL A 158 10.90 9.71 -19.56
N ARG A 159 10.90 8.72 -18.67
CA ARG A 159 10.27 7.42 -18.88
C ARG A 159 9.23 7.19 -17.81
N THR A 160 8.02 6.81 -18.21
CA THR A 160 6.91 6.63 -17.28
C THR A 160 6.50 5.17 -17.25
N LEU A 161 6.65 4.54 -16.10
CA LEU A 161 6.24 3.16 -15.85
C LEU A 161 5.01 3.15 -14.96
N GLN A 162 4.04 2.31 -15.28
CA GLN A 162 2.85 2.09 -14.47
C GLN A 162 2.83 0.66 -13.95
N TYR A 163 2.53 0.52 -12.67
CA TYR A 163 2.36 -0.77 -12.00
C TYR A 163 0.99 -0.86 -11.36
N GLN A 164 0.37 -2.03 -11.49
CA GLN A 164 -0.76 -2.42 -10.68
C GLN A 164 -0.27 -3.24 -9.48
N MET A 165 -0.56 -2.74 -8.29
CA MET A 165 -0.26 -3.39 -7.03
C MET A 165 -1.54 -3.83 -6.33
N ARG A 166 -1.47 -4.91 -5.57
CA ARG A 166 -2.54 -5.33 -4.67
C ARG A 166 -2.07 -5.28 -3.23
N LEU A 167 -2.81 -4.55 -2.42
CA LEU A 167 -2.51 -4.33 -1.01
C LEU A 167 -3.75 -4.63 -0.16
N GLU A 168 -3.51 -5.13 1.05
CA GLU A 168 -4.55 -5.25 2.06
C GLU A 168 -4.45 -4.13 3.08
N ARG A 169 -5.57 -3.45 3.33
CA ARG A 169 -5.72 -2.56 4.47
C ARG A 169 -6.32 -3.36 5.62
N VAL A 170 -5.56 -3.48 6.70
CA VAL A 170 -6.05 -4.02 7.98
C VAL A 170 -6.44 -2.86 8.88
N VAL A 171 -7.66 -2.89 9.40
CA VAL A 171 -8.23 -1.88 10.29
C VAL A 171 -8.57 -2.53 11.63
N PRO A 172 -7.98 -2.06 12.75
CA PRO A 172 -8.41 -2.48 14.06
C PRO A 172 -9.75 -1.81 14.41
N ARG A 173 -10.68 -2.60 14.94
CA ARG A 173 -11.96 -2.15 15.46
C ARG A 173 -11.97 -2.35 16.98
N PHE A 174 -11.96 -1.23 17.69
CA PHE A 174 -12.00 -1.18 19.15
C PHE A 174 -13.47 -1.07 19.59
N LEU A 175 -14.11 -2.21 19.88
CA LEU A 175 -15.53 -2.25 20.21
C LEU A 175 -15.90 -1.33 21.39
N ASN A 176 -15.04 -1.30 22.42
CA ASN A 176 -15.27 -0.47 23.61
C ASN A 176 -15.14 1.03 23.30
N GLN A 177 -14.14 1.44 22.52
CA GLN A 177 -13.98 2.84 22.12
C GLN A 177 -15.18 3.34 21.30
N ILE A 178 -15.74 2.48 20.44
CA ILE A 178 -16.95 2.82 19.66
C ILE A 178 -18.12 3.06 20.61
N HIS A 179 -18.30 2.21 21.62
CA HIS A 179 -19.35 2.36 22.63
C HIS A 179 -19.14 3.63 23.46
N ASP A 180 -17.93 3.86 23.98
CA ASP A 180 -17.61 5.03 24.81
C ASP A 180 -17.81 6.34 24.04
N LEU A 181 -17.38 6.40 22.77
CA LEU A 181 -17.65 7.54 21.88
C LEU A 181 -19.14 7.72 21.61
N ALA A 182 -19.90 6.64 21.43
CA ALA A 182 -21.34 6.72 21.19
C ALA A 182 -22.11 7.24 22.41
N VAL A 183 -21.70 6.84 23.62
CA VAL A 183 -22.22 7.38 24.88
C VAL A 183 -21.83 8.85 25.04
N GLN A 184 -20.56 9.21 24.83
CA GLN A 184 -20.09 10.60 24.90
C GLN A 184 -20.76 11.52 23.87
N ALA A 185 -21.05 11.00 22.68
CA ALA A 185 -21.74 11.73 21.63
C ALA A 185 -23.27 11.81 21.85
N ASN A 186 -23.80 11.28 22.95
CA ASN A 186 -25.25 11.13 23.22
C ASN A 186 -26.02 10.42 22.09
N ILE A 187 -25.36 9.50 21.37
CA ILE A 187 -25.97 8.70 20.31
C ILE A 187 -26.56 7.40 20.89
N MET A 188 -25.99 6.90 21.99
CA MET A 188 -26.53 5.79 22.77
C MET A 188 -26.80 6.25 24.20
N HIS A 189 -28.03 6.04 24.67
CA HIS A 189 -28.35 6.10 26.09
C HIS A 189 -28.03 4.75 26.71
N THR A 190 -27.30 4.73 27.82
CA THR A 190 -27.10 3.52 28.62
C THR A 190 -28.48 3.02 29.05
N SER A 191 -28.96 1.95 28.43
CA SER A 191 -30.21 1.32 28.86
C SER A 191 -30.03 0.81 30.29
N GLU A 192 -30.96 1.21 31.15
CA GLU A 192 -31.00 1.01 32.59
C GLU A 192 -30.88 -0.48 33.00
N ASN A 193 -30.32 -0.71 34.19
CA ASN A 193 -30.11 -2.01 34.82
C ASN A 193 -31.41 -2.85 34.89
N PRO A 194 -31.36 -4.16 34.61
CA PRO A 194 -32.52 -5.05 34.73
C PRO A 194 -32.78 -5.56 36.17
N ASN A 195 -32.34 -4.84 37.21
CA ASN A 195 -32.48 -5.26 38.60
C ASN A 195 -33.17 -4.16 39.43
N GLU A 196 -34.48 -4.01 39.26
CA GLU A 196 -35.34 -3.62 40.38
C GLU A 196 -36.31 -4.77 40.60
N GLU A 197 -36.06 -5.48 41.71
CA GLU A 197 -36.95 -6.47 42.30
C GLU A 197 -38.29 -5.79 42.59
N GLU A 198 -39.37 -6.22 41.93
CA GLU A 198 -40.72 -5.99 42.44
C GLU A 198 -40.97 -6.99 43.57
N ASP A 199 -40.60 -6.58 44.79
CA ASP A 199 -41.21 -7.07 46.02
C ASP A 199 -42.68 -6.60 46.05
N TYR A 200 -43.64 -7.52 45.89
CA TYR A 200 -45.01 -7.42 46.44
C TYR A 200 -45.60 -8.81 46.72
#